data_AF-A0A815XUS8-F1
#
_entry.id   AF-A0A815XUS8-F1
#
_cell.length_a   1.000
_cell.length_b   1.000
_cell.length_c   1.000
_cell.angle_alpha   90.00
_cell.angle_beta   90.00
_cell.angle_gamma   90.00
#
_symmetry.space_group_name_H-M   'P 1'
#
loop_
_entity.id
_entity.type
_entity.pdbx_description
1 polymer ?
#
loop_
_entity_poly.entity_id
_entity_poly.type
_entity_poly.pdbx_seq_one_letter_code
_entity_poly.pdbx_strand_id
1 'polypeptide(L)' 'VLPHPAYSADLAPSDYGLFRSMVHFFRGRRFETFDQVEAACREFFESKAPHWYRDQIRQLTER' A
#
# COMPACT_ATOMS: atom_id res chain seq x y z
N VAL A 1 7.34 -4.37 19.94
CA VAL A 1 7.29 -3.15 19.10
C VAL A 1 8.62 -3.05 18.38
N LEU A 2 8.61 -2.88 17.06
CA LEU A 2 9.85 -2.61 16.31
C LEU A 2 10.20 -1.13 16.45
N PRO A 3 11.49 -0.77 16.66
CA PRO A 3 11.90 0.62 16.67
C PRO A 3 11.60 1.24 15.30
N HIS A 4 10.91 2.38 15.31
CA HIS A 4 10.59 3.12 14.10
C HIS A 4 10.91 4.60 14.34
N PRO A 5 11.87 5.20 13.61
CA PRO A 5 12.22 6.59 13.81
C PRO A 5 11.09 7.51 13.38
N ALA A 6 11.01 8.69 14.01
CA ALA A 6 10.03 9.70 13.61
C ALA A 6 10.27 10.14 12.16
N TYR A 7 9.19 10.50 11.46
CA TYR A 7 9.22 11.02 10.07
C TYR A 7 9.87 10.07 9.04
N SER A 8 9.91 8.76 9.30
CA SER A 8 10.58 7.77 8.45
C SER A 8 9.61 6.96 7.60
N ALA A 9 8.78 7.65 6.81
CA ALA A 9 7.81 7.01 5.90
C ALA A 9 8.50 6.15 4.83
N ASP A 10 9.73 6.47 4.47
CA ASP A 10 10.59 5.68 3.60
C ASP A 10 11.02 4.34 4.22
N LEU A 11 10.94 4.19 5.54
CA LEU A 11 11.17 2.94 6.27
C LEU A 11 9.87 2.19 6.60
N ALA A 12 8.70 2.70 6.20
CA ALA A 12 7.41 2.07 6.43
C ALA A 12 6.91 1.36 5.15
N PRO A 13 6.87 0.02 5.11
CA PRO A 13 6.41 -0.73 3.93
C PRO A 13 5.01 -0.36 3.45
N SER A 14 4.16 0.07 4.38
CA SER A 14 2.84 0.61 4.09
C SER A 14 2.92 1.89 3.24
N ASP A 15 3.79 2.83 3.61
CA ASP A 15 3.88 4.13 2.93
C ASP A 15 4.64 4.03 1.61
N TYR A 16 5.87 3.48 1.62
CA TYR A 16 6.69 3.46 0.39
C TYR A 16 6.20 2.46 -0.66
N GLY A 17 5.55 1.37 -0.24
CA GLY A 17 5.13 0.26 -1.10
C GLY A 17 3.63 0.22 -1.33
N LEU A 18 2.88 -0.06 -0.26
CA LEU A 18 1.44 -0.33 -0.35
C LEU A 18 0.65 0.90 -0.83
N PHE A 19 0.69 2.00 -0.08
CA PHE A 19 -0.07 3.21 -0.37
C PHE A 19 0.40 3.89 -1.64
N ARG A 20 1.70 3.86 -1.93
CA ARG A 20 2.21 4.33 -3.23
C ARG A 20 1.55 3.60 -4.40
N SER A 21 1.49 2.28 -4.36
CA SER A 21 0.81 1.45 -5.36
C SER A 21 -0.71 1.71 -5.41
N MET A 22 -1.33 1.90 -4.25
CA MET A 22 -2.76 2.18 -4.10
C MET A 22 -3.14 3.55 -4.70
N VAL A 23 -2.31 4.58 -4.52
CA VAL A 23 -2.48 5.90 -5.15
C VAL A 23 -2.47 5.79 -6.67
N HIS A 24 -1.59 4.95 -7.24
CA HIS A 24 -1.59 4.69 -8.68
C HIS A 24 -2.86 3.97 -9.14
N PHE A 25 -3.32 2.97 -8.38
CA PHE A 25 -4.52 2.21 -8.68
C PHE A 25 -5.81 3.04 -8.60
N PHE A 26 -5.87 4.01 -7.68
CA PHE A 26 -7.02 4.90 -7.52
C PHE A 26 -6.99 6.16 -8.37
N ARG A 27 -5.86 6.44 -9.04
CA ARG A 27 -5.71 7.67 -9.82
C ARG A 27 -6.81 7.78 -10.89
N GLY A 28 -7.56 8.88 -10.83
CA GLY A 28 -8.64 9.17 -11.78
C GLY A 28 -9.99 8.50 -11.46
N ARG A 29 -10.07 7.66 -10.43
CA ARG A 29 -11.36 7.14 -9.93
C ARG A 29 -12.05 8.21 -9.07
N ARG A 30 -13.36 8.36 -9.23
CA ARG A 30 -14.22 9.15 -8.34
C ARG A 30 -15.16 8.19 -7.63
N PHE A 31 -15.24 8.30 -6.31
CA PHE A 31 -16.12 7.52 -5.47
C PHE A 31 -17.21 8.43 -4.89
N GLU A 32 -18.46 7.99 -4.96
CA GLU A 32 -19.61 8.74 -4.47
C GLU A 32 -20.15 8.15 -3.16
N THR A 33 -19.83 6.90 -2.88
CA THR A 33 -20.26 6.19 -1.67
C THR A 33 -19.10 5.49 -0.99
N PHE A 34 -19.27 5.20 0.30
CA PHE A 34 -18.32 4.40 1.07
C PHE A 34 -18.18 2.98 0.50
N ASP A 35 -19.28 2.35 0.09
CA ASP A 35 -19.28 1.00 -0.48
C ASP A 35 -18.40 0.90 -1.74
N GLN A 36 -18.38 1.95 -2.57
CA GLN A 36 -17.51 2.01 -3.74
C GLN A 36 -16.03 2.06 -3.34
N VAL A 37 -15.68 2.77 -2.26
CA VAL A 37 -14.32 2.80 -1.72
C VAL A 37 -13.94 1.43 -1.17
N GLU A 38 -14.82 0.79 -0.39
CA GLU A 38 -14.57 -0.54 0.16
C GLU A 38 -14.35 -1.57 -0.95
N ALA A 39 -15.22 -1.59 -1.97
CA ALA A 39 -15.08 -2.47 -3.11
C ALA A 39 -13.77 -2.23 -3.87
N ALA A 40 -13.38 -0.97 -4.09
CA ALA A 40 -12.12 -0.64 -4.75
C ALA A 40 -10.89 -1.05 -3.92
N CYS A 41 -10.95 -0.94 -2.59
CA CYS A 41 -9.91 -1.45 -1.70
C CYS A 41 -9.79 -2.98 -1.84
N ARG A 42 -10.92 -3.70 -1.82
CA ARG A 42 -10.95 -5.16 -2.00
C ARG A 42 -10.35 -5.57 -3.33
N GLU A 43 -10.79 -4.93 -4.41
CA GLU A 43 -10.25 -5.11 -5.77
C GLU A 43 -8.74 -4.87 -5.82
N PHE A 44 -8.25 -3.80 -5.17
CA PHE A 44 -6.81 -3.52 -5.11
C PHE A 44 -6.03 -4.66 -4.43
N PHE A 45 -6.49 -5.13 -3.27
CA PHE A 45 -5.80 -6.20 -2.54
C PHE A 45 -5.81 -7.53 -3.30
N GLU A 46 -6.93 -7.85 -3.98
CA GLU A 46 -7.08 -9.03 -4.84
C GLU A 46 -6.21 -8.95 -6.11
N SER A 47 -5.93 -7.74 -6.61
CA SER A 47 -5.09 -7.53 -7.80
C SER A 47 -3.61 -7.87 -7.60
N LYS A 48 -3.14 -7.98 -6.35
CA LYS A 48 -1.72 -8.21 -6.04
C LYS A 48 -1.45 -9.66 -5.70
N ALA A 49 -0.46 -10.23 -6.36
CA ALA A 49 0.01 -11.58 -6.03
C ALA A 49 0.68 -11.61 -4.64
N PRO A 50 0.61 -12.73 -3.90
CA PRO A 50 1.23 -12.86 -2.57
C PRO A 50 2.74 -12.53 -2.53
N HIS A 51 3.48 -12.82 -3.60
CA HIS A 51 4.91 -12.50 -3.67
C HIS A 51 5.17 -10.99 -3.68
N TRP A 52 4.29 -10.19 -4.30
CA TRP A 52 4.43 -8.74 -4.36
C TRP A 52 4.50 -8.10 -2.96
N TYR A 53 3.65 -8.57 -2.03
CA TYR A 53 3.67 -8.11 -0.64
C TYR A 53 4.97 -8.50 0.08
N ARG A 54 5.47 -9.71 -0.16
CA ARG A 54 6.75 -10.17 0.40
C ARG A 54 7.90 -9.31 -0.12
N ASP A 55 7.86 -8.93 -1.39
CA ASP A 55 8.88 -8.09 -2.00
C ASP A 55 8.86 -6.67 -1.40
N GLN A 56 7.68 -6.10 -1.13
CA GLN A 56 7.60 -4.80 -0.44
C GLN A 56 8.23 -4.85 0.95
N ILE A 57 8.01 -5.93 1.71
CA ILE A 57 8.61 -6.11 3.05
C ILE A 57 10.12 -6.33 2.94
N ARG A 58 10.57 -7.12 1.96
CA ARG A 58 12.01 -7.39 1.76
C ARG A 58 12.81 -6.15 1.40
N GLN A 59 12.23 -5.21 0.65
CA GLN A 59 12.89 -3.93 0.35
C GLN A 59 13.28 -3.13 1.60
N LEU A 60 12.70 -3.43 2.77
CA LEU A 60 13.14 -2.83 4.03
C LEU A 60 14.59 -3.15 4.37
N THR A 61 15.15 -4.27 3.90
CA THR A 61 16.57 -4.59 4.17
C THR A 61 17.54 -3.74 3.38
N GLU A 62 17.08 -3.10 2.32
CA GLU A 62 17.86 -2.23 1.44
C GLU A 62 17.71 -0.74 1.78
N ARG A 63 16.91 -0.42 2.79
CA ARG A 63 16.55 0.93 3.22
C ARG A 63 17.05 1.20 4.63
#